data_AF-A0A497D7I7-F1
#
_entry.id   AF-A0A497D7I7-F1
#
_cell.length_a   1.000
_cell.length_b   1.000
_cell.length_c   1.000
_cell.angle_alpha   90.00
_cell.angle_beta   90.00
_cell.angle_gamma   90.00
#
_symmetry.space_group_name_H-M   'P 1'
#
loop_
_entity.id
_entity.type
_entity.pdbx_description
1 polymer ?
#
loop_
_entity_poly.entity_id
_entity_poly.type
_entity_poly.pdbx_seq_one_letter_code
_entity_poly.pdbx_strand_id
1 'polypeptide(L)'
;MLVILSPSKTISTDLLIRGQSTIPEFLYKSEKLMVKLKQFTPEQLSKLMSISPKLAQLNFERFQQWKLPFYTITSLVFVDVFCSKA
;
A
#
# COMPACT_ATOMS: atom_id res chain seq x y z
N MET A 1 -16.33 -18.19 11.83
CA MET A 1 -16.13 -18.34 10.36
C MET A 1 -15.14 -17.28 9.92
N LEU A 2 -14.15 -17.62 9.09
CA LEU A 2 -13.11 -16.70 8.62
C LEU A 2 -13.15 -16.66 7.08
N VAL A 3 -13.22 -15.46 6.51
CA VAL A 3 -13.26 -15.23 5.05
C VAL A 3 -11.95 -14.55 4.66
N ILE A 4 -11.33 -15.04 3.59
CA ILE A 4 -10.07 -14.52 3.05
C ILE A 4 -10.37 -13.91 1.68
N LEU A 5 -10.01 -12.65 1.49
CA LEU A 5 -10.15 -11.93 0.23
C LEU A 5 -8.76 -11.55 -0.30
N SER A 6 -8.62 -11.57 -1.62
CA SER A 6 -7.41 -11.05 -2.27
C SER A 6 -7.37 -9.52 -2.22
N PRO A 7 -6.19 -8.90 -2.04
CA PRO A 7 -6.07 -7.45 -2.14
C PRO A 7 -6.28 -6.96 -3.59
N SER A 8 -6.64 -5.69 -3.76
CA SER A 8 -6.77 -5.06 -5.07
C SER A 8 -5.52 -4.25 -5.46
N LYS A 9 -5.31 -4.08 -6.77
CA LYS A 9 -4.27 -3.18 -7.31
C LYS A 9 -4.68 -1.71 -7.23
N THR A 10 -5.99 -1.43 -7.14
CA THR A 10 -6.55 -0.08 -7.14
C THR A 10 -6.85 0.35 -5.72
N ILE A 11 -6.34 1.53 -5.37
CA ILE A 11 -6.55 2.18 -4.08
C ILE A 11 -7.45 3.38 -4.28
N SER A 12 -8.54 3.46 -3.52
CA SER A 12 -9.40 4.64 -3.47
C SER A 12 -8.92 5.59 -2.38
N THR A 13 -8.78 6.88 -2.70
CA THR A 13 -8.41 7.94 -1.75
C THR A 13 -9.62 8.65 -1.15
N ASP A 14 -10.76 8.56 -1.82
CA ASP A 14 -12.02 9.19 -1.39
C ASP A 14 -12.82 8.21 -0.53
N LEU A 15 -12.36 8.01 0.70
CA LEU A 15 -12.99 7.09 1.65
C LEU A 15 -13.65 7.85 2.79
N LEU A 16 -14.92 7.56 3.01
CA LEU A 16 -15.58 7.87 4.27
C LEU A 16 -15.08 6.84 5.29
N ILE A 17 -14.21 7.26 6.21
CA ILE A 17 -13.74 6.39 7.30
C ILE A 17 -14.97 5.98 8.11
N ARG A 18 -15.35 4.70 8.03
CA ARG A 18 -16.45 4.14 8.82
C ARG A 18 -15.86 3.21 9.87
N GLY A 19 -15.92 3.60 11.14
CA GLY A 19 -15.55 2.77 12.28
C GLY A 19 -14.15 3.02 12.84
N GLN A 20 -13.70 2.10 13.69
CA GLN A 20 -12.41 2.18 14.39
C GLN A 20 -11.30 1.57 13.52
N SER A 21 -10.16 2.25 13.43
CA SER A 21 -8.96 1.73 12.77
C SER A 21 -8.12 0.89 13.74
N THR A 22 -7.44 -0.13 13.21
CA THR A 22 -6.49 -0.96 13.96
C THR A 22 -5.11 -0.91 13.32
N ILE A 23 -4.08 -1.20 14.10
CA ILE A 23 -2.70 -1.23 13.63
C ILE A 23 -2.40 -2.63 13.07
N PRO A 24 -1.79 -2.77 11.87
CA PRO A 24 -1.38 -4.06 11.34
C PRO A 24 -0.36 -4.76 12.25
N GLU A 25 -0.52 -6.06 12.47
CA GLU A 25 0.38 -6.83 13.35
C GLU A 25 1.78 -7.02 12.74
N PHE A 26 1.90 -7.06 11.41
CA PHE A 26 3.15 -7.40 10.71
C PHE A 26 3.98 -6.20 10.23
N LEU A 27 3.92 -5.05 10.90
CA LEU A 27 4.64 -3.83 10.48
C LEU A 27 6.15 -4.04 10.30
N TYR A 28 6.80 -4.79 11.18
CA TYR A 28 8.24 -5.08 11.08
C TYR A 28 8.61 -5.89 9.82
N LYS A 29 7.74 -6.80 9.39
CA LYS A 29 7.94 -7.53 8.14
C LYS A 29 7.76 -6.61 6.93
N SER A 30 6.75 -5.74 6.96
CA SER A 30 6.53 -4.72 5.93
C SER A 30 7.71 -3.75 5.82
N GLU A 31 8.29 -3.33 6.95
CA GLU A 31 9.47 -2.46 6.97
C GLU A 31 10.66 -3.07 6.23
N LYS A 32 10.96 -4.35 6.46
CA LYS A 32 12.03 -5.07 5.75
C LYS A 32 11.83 -5.08 4.23
N LEU A 33 10.58 -5.18 3.77
CA LEU A 33 10.25 -5.10 2.35
C LEU A 33 10.45 -3.66 1.83
N MET A 34 9.99 -2.66 2.58
CA MET A 34 10.09 -1.25 2.19
C MET A 34 11.54 -0.77 2.11
N VAL A 35 12.42 -1.22 3.00
CA VAL A 35 13.86 -0.93 2.91
C VAL A 35 14.45 -1.38 1.57
N LYS A 36 14.06 -2.56 1.08
CA LYS A 36 14.49 -3.05 -0.23
C LYS A 36 13.83 -2.26 -1.36
N LEU A 37 12.51 -2.05 -1.30
CA LEU A 37 11.74 -1.37 -2.35
C LEU A 37 12.18 0.09 -2.57
N LYS A 38 12.62 0.79 -1.51
CA LYS A 38 13.16 2.16 -1.59
C LYS A 38 14.47 2.28 -2.39
N GLN A 39 15.21 1.19 -2.55
CA GLN A 39 16.49 1.18 -3.28
C GLN A 39 16.31 1.03 -4.79
N PHE A 40 15.13 0.60 -5.25
CA PHE A 40 14.88 0.39 -6.68
C PHE A 40 14.60 1.70 -7.41
N THR A 41 15.07 1.80 -8.65
CA THR A 41 14.68 2.91 -9.54
C THR A 41 13.28 2.68 -10.14
N PRO A 42 12.59 3.73 -10.59
CA PRO A 42 11.31 3.60 -11.29
C PRO A 42 11.37 2.63 -12.48
N GLU A 43 12.48 2.59 -13.22
CA GLU A 43 12.66 1.67 -14.34
C GLU A 43 12.75 0.21 -13.90
N GLN A 44 13.49 -0.05 -12.81
CA GLN A 44 13.58 -1.39 -12.24
C GLN A 44 12.23 -1.83 -11.67
N LEU A 45 11.48 -0.93 -11.04
CA LEU A 45 10.13 -1.21 -10.56
C LEU A 45 9.15 -1.51 -11.70
N SER A 46 9.24 -0.77 -12.81
CA SER A 46 8.46 -1.01 -14.01
C SER A 46 8.66 -2.43 -14.54
N LYS A 47 9.91 -2.88 -14.65
CA LYS A 47 10.26 -4.24 -15.09
C LYS A 47 9.85 -5.30 -14.06
N LEU A 48 10.12 -5.06 -12.78
CA LEU A 48 9.84 -6.01 -11.69
C LEU A 48 8.33 -6.26 -11.52
N MET A 49 7.53 -5.20 -11.58
CA MET A 49 6.08 -5.28 -11.35
C MET A 49 5.29 -5.42 -12.66
N SER A 50 5.95 -5.33 -13.83
CA SER A 50 5.31 -5.32 -15.15
C SER A 50 4.21 -4.26 -15.24
N ILE A 51 4.53 -3.02 -14.87
CA ILE A 51 3.61 -1.88 -14.82
C ILE A 51 4.05 -0.76 -15.76
N SER A 52 3.14 0.17 -16.06
CA SER A 52 3.48 1.34 -16.89
C SER A 52 4.52 2.24 -16.18
N PRO A 53 5.37 2.98 -16.94
CA PRO A 53 6.38 3.86 -16.35
C PRO A 53 5.77 4.93 -15.44
N LYS A 54 4.59 5.46 -15.80
CA LYS A 54 3.82 6.40 -14.96
C LYS A 54 3.43 5.77 -13.61
N LEU A 55 2.96 4.52 -13.62
CA LEU A 55 2.58 3.81 -12.39
C LEU A 55 3.80 3.41 -11.57
N ALA A 56 4.92 3.09 -12.23
CA ALA A 56 6.19 2.80 -11.56
C ALA A 56 6.74 4.02 -10.82
N GLN A 57 6.69 5.20 -11.45
CA GLN A 57 7.08 6.45 -10.80
C GLN A 57 6.17 6.77 -9.60
N LEU A 58 4.85 6.61 -9.74
CA LEU A 58 3.92 6.78 -8.63
C LEU A 58 4.22 5.82 -7.48
N ASN A 59 4.52 4.56 -7.77
CA ASN A 59 4.86 3.58 -6.74
C ASN A 59 6.22 3.87 -6.09
N PHE A 60 7.20 4.34 -6.86
CA PHE A 60 8.47 4.80 -6.32
C PHE A 60 8.26 5.93 -5.30
N GLU A 61 7.49 6.96 -5.66
CA GLU A 61 7.15 8.08 -4.76
C GLU A 61 6.43 7.59 -3.49
N ARG A 62 5.46 6.67 -3.64
CA ARG A 62 4.76 6.04 -2.50
C ARG A 62 5.71 5.29 -1.58
N PHE A 63 6.67 4.56 -2.13
CA PHE A 63 7.67 3.84 -1.35
C PHE A 63 8.57 4.82 -0.58
N GLN A 64 8.98 5.93 -1.19
CA GLN A 64 9.76 6.97 -0.51
C GLN A 64 8.98 7.67 0.62
N GLN A 65 7.71 7.98 0.39
CA GLN A 65 6.83 8.62 1.37
C GLN A 65 6.43 7.70 2.54
N TRP A 66 6.62 6.39 2.38
CA TRP A 66 6.32 5.44 3.45
C TRP A 66 7.26 5.63 4.64
N LYS A 67 6.66 5.90 5.80
CA LYS A 67 7.34 6.13 7.07
C LYS A 67 6.59 5.42 8.19
N LEU A 68 7.35 4.83 9.09
CA LEU A 68 6.86 4.45 10.41
C LEU A 68 7.20 5.58 11.38
N PRO A 69 6.42 5.76 12.44
CA PRO A 69 5.19 5.04 12.81
C PRO A 69 3.89 5.70 12.32
N PHE A 70 2.83 4.89 12.18
CA PHE A 70 1.49 5.34 11.80
C PHE A 70 0.72 5.79 13.04
N TYR A 71 1.01 6.99 13.55
CA TYR A 71 0.19 7.57 14.61
C TYR A 71 -0.93 8.42 13.96
N THR A 72 -2.15 7.92 14.09
CA THR A 72 -3.36 8.72 14.35
C THR A 72 -4.31 9.06 13.19
N ILE A 73 -3.92 9.28 11.92
CA ILE A 73 -4.93 9.75 10.93
C ILE A 73 -4.89 9.05 9.56
N THR A 74 -3.77 8.47 9.15
CA THR A 74 -3.62 7.90 7.79
C THR A 74 -3.89 6.40 7.70
N SER A 75 -4.30 5.77 8.81
CA SER A 75 -4.71 4.37 8.82
C SER A 75 -6.15 4.26 8.31
N LEU A 76 -6.33 4.41 7.00
CA LEU A 76 -7.58 4.04 6.35
C LEU A 76 -7.86 2.56 6.65
N VAL A 77 -9.11 2.23 6.94
CA VAL A 77 -9.53 0.84 7.18
C VAL A 77 -9.21 0.05 5.92
N PHE A 78 -8.37 -0.98 6.04
CA PHE A 78 -7.84 -1.76 4.91
C PHE A 78 -8.95 -2.22 3.95
N VAL A 79 -10.13 -2.57 4.47
CA VAL A 79 -11.29 -3.01 3.68
C VAL A 79 -11.85 -1.90 2.77
N ASP A 80 -11.83 -0.65 3.23
CA ASP A 80 -12.35 0.49 2.45
C ASP A 80 -11.36 0.92 1.36
N VAL A 81 -10.07 0.63 1.54
CA VAL A 81 -8.99 1.09 0.65
C VAL A 81 -8.97 0.38 -0.69
N PHE A 82 -9.35 -0.90 -0.74
CA PHE A 82 -9.29 -1.69 -1.97
C PHE A 82 -10.57 -1.57 -2.77
N CYS A 83 -10.48 -0.92 -3.93
CA CYS A 83 -11.56 -0.95 -4.90
C CYS A 83 -11.50 -2.29 -5.64
N SER A 84 -12.45 -3.19 -5.38
CA SER A 84 -12.64 -4.38 -6.21
C SER A 84 -13.18 -3.91 -7.56
N LYS A 85 -12.46 -4.19 -8.65
CA LYS A 85 -13.10 -4.19 -9.96
C LYS A 85 -14.13 -5.32 -9.95
N ALA A 86 -15.41 -4.96 -10.06
CA ALA A 86 -16.41 -5.86 -10.60
C ALA A 86 -16.07 -6.18 -12.06
#